data_AF-A0A561SKZ8-F1
#
_entry.id   AF-A0A561SKZ8-F1
#
_cell.length_a   1.000
_cell.length_b   1.000
_cell.length_c   1.000
_cell.angle_alpha   90.00
_cell.angle_beta   90.00
_cell.angle_gamma   90.00
#
_symmetry.space_group_name_H-M   'P 1'
#
loop_
_entity.id
_entity.type
_entity.pdbx_description
1 polymer ?
#
loop_
_entity_poly.entity_id
_entity_poly.type
_entity_poly.pdbx_seq_one_letter_code
_entity_poly.pdbx_strand_id
1 'polypeptide(L)'
;MRTIVLLLAACPILLVPGVAAADSDTYAVSRSWELTYVHGDPRIVPDVEDDVVEVTCHNEDQMKDWWVNDEDLVDEARERADGTGVQVQPEFTGETETLKITIACEKA
;
A
#
# COMPACT_ATOMS: atom_id res chain seq x y z
N MET A 1 -27.96 65.93 -13.24
CA MET A 1 -26.58 65.48 -12.98
C MET A 1 -26.59 63.96 -13.17
N ARG A 2 -26.22 63.38 -14.31
CA ARG A 2 -24.86 63.18 -14.87
C ARG A 2 -23.90 62.47 -13.90
N THR A 3 -23.90 61.14 -14.03
CA THR A 3 -22.81 60.13 -14.04
C THR A 3 -21.38 60.61 -13.75
N ILE A 4 -20.62 59.82 -12.97
CA ILE A 4 -19.27 59.27 -13.33
C ILE A 4 -18.92 58.10 -12.39
N VAL A 5 -18.35 57.07 -13.02
CA VAL A 5 -17.96 55.72 -12.61
C VAL A 5 -16.49 55.69 -12.14
N LEU A 6 -16.07 54.75 -11.28
CA LEU A 6 -14.77 54.03 -11.35
C LEU A 6 -14.77 52.88 -10.31
N LEU A 7 -14.90 51.61 -10.75
CA LEU A 7 -13.82 50.66 -11.09
C LEU A 7 -13.09 50.10 -9.86
N LEU A 8 -13.50 48.89 -9.45
CA LEU A 8 -12.65 47.96 -8.70
C LEU A 8 -12.59 46.64 -9.50
N ALA A 9 -11.38 46.34 -9.93
CA ALA A 9 -11.02 45.16 -10.67
C ALA A 9 -11.12 43.90 -9.79
N ALA A 10 -11.64 42.81 -10.36
CA ALA A 10 -11.22 41.47 -10.00
C ALA A 10 -11.20 40.62 -11.28
N CYS A 11 -9.97 40.35 -11.72
CA CYS A 11 -9.59 39.46 -12.81
C CYS A 11 -10.02 38.00 -12.52
N PRO A 12 -10.01 37.13 -13.53
CA PRO A 12 -11.01 36.10 -13.75
C PRO A 12 -10.87 34.91 -12.79
N ILE A 13 -11.97 34.19 -12.67
CA ILE A 13 -12.04 32.82 -12.16
C ILE A 13 -11.04 31.98 -12.97
N LEU A 14 -9.84 31.76 -12.43
CA LEU A 14 -8.97 30.70 -12.89
C LEU A 14 -9.59 29.39 -12.39
N LEU A 15 -10.50 28.85 -13.20
CA LEU A 15 -10.65 27.42 -13.36
C LEU A 15 -9.25 26.88 -13.68
N VAL A 16 -8.58 26.32 -12.69
CA VAL A 16 -7.43 25.45 -12.93
C VAL A 16 -7.99 24.04 -13.03
N PRO A 17 -8.25 23.50 -14.24
CA PRO A 17 -8.29 22.07 -14.44
C PRO A 17 -6.83 21.63 -14.47
N GLY A 18 -6.34 21.00 -13.40
CA GLY A 18 -4.91 20.77 -13.36
C GLY A 18 -4.46 19.89 -12.22
N VAL A 19 -4.71 18.59 -12.40
CA VAL A 19 -3.83 17.50 -11.96
C VAL A 19 -3.70 17.39 -10.44
N ALA A 20 -4.46 16.45 -9.85
CA ALA A 20 -3.92 15.73 -8.71
C ALA A 20 -2.56 15.20 -9.16
N ALA A 21 -1.49 15.83 -8.71
CA ALA A 21 -0.15 15.33 -8.93
C ALA A 21 -0.16 13.93 -8.30
N ALA A 22 -0.10 12.89 -9.13
CA ALA A 22 0.39 11.63 -8.65
C ALA A 22 1.83 11.95 -8.21
N ASP A 23 2.07 11.98 -6.89
CA ASP A 23 3.41 12.09 -6.34
C ASP A 23 4.26 11.02 -7.03
N SER A 24 5.08 11.45 -8.00
CA SER A 24 5.83 10.57 -8.91
C SER A 24 6.88 9.73 -8.21
N ASP A 25 7.03 9.96 -6.91
CA ASP A 25 8.00 9.32 -6.05
C ASP A 25 7.38 8.18 -5.24
N THR A 26 6.06 7.96 -5.34
CA THR A 26 5.37 6.85 -4.68
C THR A 26 4.94 5.75 -5.64
N TYR A 27 5.08 4.50 -5.23
CA TYR A 27 4.60 3.32 -5.97
C TYR A 27 4.12 2.23 -5.01
N ALA A 28 3.37 1.26 -5.52
CA ALA A 28 2.90 0.13 -4.73
C ALA A 28 3.56 -1.18 -5.18
N VAL A 29 3.94 -2.01 -4.21
CA VAL A 29 4.38 -3.40 -4.43
C VAL A 29 3.37 -4.31 -3.80
N SER A 30 2.91 -5.33 -4.54
CA SER A 30 1.95 -6.30 -4.03
C SER A 30 2.41 -7.73 -4.30
N ARG A 31 2.21 -8.59 -3.31
CA ARG A 31 2.48 -10.02 -3.37
C ARG A 31 1.32 -10.80 -2.77
N SER A 32 1.15 -12.03 -3.25
CA SER A 32 0.07 -12.90 -2.81
C SER A 32 0.61 -14.30 -2.55
N TRP A 33 0.03 -14.94 -1.54
CA TRP A 33 0.27 -16.30 -1.13
C TRP A 33 -1.07 -17.00 -0.95
N GLU A 34 -1.12 -18.27 -1.33
CA GLU A 34 -2.22 -19.16 -1.00
C GLU A 34 -1.92 -19.81 0.34
N LEU A 35 -2.81 -19.62 1.31
CA LEU A 35 -2.83 -20.31 2.59
C LEU A 35 -3.73 -21.54 2.41
N THR A 36 -3.17 -22.73 2.45
CA THR A 36 -3.88 -23.97 2.16
C THR A 36 -3.48 -25.10 3.10
N TYR A 37 -4.05 -26.29 2.89
CA TYR A 37 -3.78 -27.48 3.68
C TYR A 37 -3.46 -28.66 2.78
N VAL A 38 -2.32 -29.30 3.01
CA VAL A 38 -1.92 -30.53 2.32
C VAL A 38 -1.92 -31.66 3.32
N HIS A 39 -2.80 -32.65 3.12
CA HIS A 39 -3.02 -33.75 4.06
C HIS A 39 -3.42 -33.31 5.49
N GLY A 40 -3.99 -32.12 5.62
CA GLY A 40 -4.41 -31.54 6.91
C GLY A 40 -3.35 -30.65 7.56
N ASP A 41 -2.14 -30.59 7.02
CA ASP A 41 -1.08 -29.69 7.51
C ASP A 41 -1.14 -28.34 6.77
N PRO A 42 -1.05 -27.20 7.49
CA PRO A 42 -1.05 -25.87 6.88
C PRO A 42 0.17 -25.69 5.97
N ARG A 43 -0.03 -24.98 4.85
CA ARG A 43 0.98 -24.69 3.83
C ARG A 43 0.77 -23.30 3.25
N ILE A 44 1.87 -22.58 3.08
CA ILE A 44 1.93 -21.30 2.38
C ILE A 44 2.49 -21.57 0.98
N VAL A 45 1.84 -21.06 -0.06
CA VAL A 45 2.28 -21.21 -1.46
C VAL A 45 2.41 -19.83 -2.12
N PRO A 46 3.58 -19.44 -2.66
CA PRO A 46 4.84 -20.20 -2.67
C PRO A 46 5.39 -20.43 -1.26
N ASP A 47 6.23 -21.46 -1.13
CA ASP A 47 6.91 -21.82 0.12
C ASP A 47 7.76 -20.66 0.64
N VAL A 48 7.80 -20.48 1.96
CA VAL A 48 8.48 -19.37 2.64
C VAL A 48 9.29 -19.86 3.83
N GLU A 49 10.28 -19.08 4.24
CA GLU A 49 11.08 -19.38 5.43
C GLU A 49 10.31 -19.04 6.70
N ASP A 50 10.40 -19.92 7.70
CA ASP A 50 9.83 -19.75 9.04
C ASP A 50 8.33 -19.43 9.09
N ASP A 51 7.57 -19.83 8.05
CA ASP A 51 6.15 -19.52 7.88
C ASP A 51 5.84 -18.00 7.91
N VAL A 52 6.83 -17.17 7.57
CA VAL A 52 6.71 -15.70 7.50
C VAL A 52 6.77 -15.25 6.05
N VAL A 53 5.76 -14.51 5.62
CA VAL A 53 5.74 -13.87 4.30
C VAL A 53 6.31 -12.46 4.39
N GLU A 54 6.98 -12.01 3.34
CA GLU A 54 7.63 -10.69 3.32
C GLU A 54 7.34 -9.95 2.01
N VAL A 55 7.10 -8.65 2.13
CA VAL A 55 7.09 -7.71 1.00
C VAL A 55 8.02 -6.55 1.29
N THR A 56 8.87 -6.22 0.31
CA THR A 56 9.82 -5.12 0.37
C THR A 56 9.70 -4.20 -0.83
N CYS A 57 10.02 -2.93 -0.61
CA CYS A 57 10.18 -1.95 -1.68
C CYS A 57 11.37 -2.34 -2.56
N HIS A 58 11.45 -1.77 -3.76
CA HIS A 58 12.60 -1.98 -4.63
C HIS A 58 13.82 -1.21 -4.09
N ASN A 59 15.01 -1.77 -4.29
CA ASN A 59 16.28 -1.17 -3.85
C ASN A 59 16.26 -0.85 -2.34
N GLU A 60 16.62 0.37 -1.94
CA GLU A 60 16.62 0.88 -0.56
C GLU A 60 15.47 1.90 -0.33
N ASP A 61 14.45 1.88 -1.20
CA ASP A 61 13.27 2.74 -1.08
C ASP A 61 12.53 2.45 0.23
N GLN A 62 11.90 3.47 0.80
CA GLN A 62 11.29 3.40 2.13
C GLN A 62 9.80 3.08 2.03
N MET A 63 9.33 2.17 2.87
CA MET A 63 7.91 1.89 3.04
C MET A 63 7.23 3.06 3.75
N LYS A 64 6.12 3.52 3.19
CA LYS A 64 5.26 4.56 3.77
C LYS A 64 4.08 4.00 4.53
N ASP A 65 3.50 2.95 3.97
CA ASP A 65 2.29 2.33 4.49
C ASP A 65 2.16 0.92 3.93
N TRP A 66 1.31 0.09 4.54
CA TRP A 66 1.00 -1.25 4.05
C TRP A 66 -0.41 -1.67 4.44
N TRP A 67 -0.99 -2.59 3.65
CA TRP A 67 -2.30 -3.15 3.91
C TRP A 67 -2.42 -4.57 3.37
N VAL A 68 -3.37 -5.30 3.92
CA VAL A 68 -3.77 -6.65 3.49
C VAL A 68 -5.15 -6.64 2.86
N ASN A 69 -5.48 -7.67 2.09
CA ASN A 69 -6.84 -7.86 1.58
C ASN A 69 -7.82 -8.30 2.67
N ASP A 70 -7.34 -8.98 3.70
CA ASP A 70 -8.11 -9.48 4.83
C ASP A 70 -7.22 -9.49 6.08
N GLU A 71 -7.66 -8.81 7.14
CA GLU A 71 -6.93 -8.71 8.40
C GLU A 71 -7.06 -9.99 9.23
N ASP A 72 -8.09 -10.82 9.01
CA ASP A 72 -8.28 -12.09 9.71
C ASP A 72 -7.23 -13.15 9.28
N LEU A 73 -6.49 -12.89 8.20
CA LEU A 73 -5.40 -13.73 7.70
C LEU A 73 -4.02 -13.36 8.27
N VAL A 74 -3.96 -12.48 9.29
CA VAL A 74 -2.72 -11.97 9.90
C VAL A 74 -2.71 -12.27 11.40
N ASP A 75 -1.77 -13.12 11.84
CA ASP A 75 -1.54 -13.39 13.27
C ASP A 75 -0.60 -12.35 13.89
N GLU A 76 0.60 -12.18 13.31
CA GLU A 76 1.56 -11.14 13.69
C GLU A 76 2.06 -10.39 12.45
N ALA A 77 2.28 -9.09 12.59
CA ALA A 77 2.95 -8.27 11.59
C ALA A 77 4.04 -7.41 12.22
N ARG A 78 5.16 -7.25 11.50
CA ARG A 78 6.29 -6.43 11.92
C ARG A 78 6.91 -5.71 10.74
N GLU A 79 7.10 -4.40 10.90
CA GLU A 79 7.88 -3.62 9.94
C GLU A 79 9.36 -4.00 10.04
N ARG A 80 10.04 -4.08 8.89
CA ARG A 80 11.48 -4.34 8.87
C ARG A 80 12.24 -3.20 9.56
N ALA A 81 13.32 -3.54 10.26
CA ALA A 81 14.15 -2.56 10.96
C ALA A 81 14.82 -1.53 10.04
N ASP A 82 14.97 -1.86 8.75
CA ASP A 82 15.50 -0.98 7.70
C ASP A 82 14.43 -0.06 7.07
N GLY A 83 13.17 -0.19 7.48
CA GLY A 83 12.05 0.63 6.99
C GLY A 83 11.61 0.29 5.56
N THR A 84 12.14 -0.77 4.94
CA THR A 84 11.92 -1.06 3.50
C THR A 84 10.71 -1.94 3.23
N GLY A 85 10.07 -2.50 4.26
CA GLY A 85 9.00 -3.48 4.06
C GLY A 85 8.39 -4.02 5.35
N VAL A 86 7.60 -5.07 5.19
CA VAL A 86 6.84 -5.71 6.27
C VAL A 86 6.98 -7.24 6.21
N GLN A 87 7.06 -7.86 7.37
CA GLN A 87 7.01 -9.30 7.61
C GLN A 87 5.69 -9.63 8.27
N VAL A 88 5.01 -10.68 7.78
CA VAL A 88 3.70 -11.12 8.28
C VAL A 88 3.73 -12.61 8.54
N GLN A 89 3.35 -13.01 9.74
CA GLN A 89 2.99 -14.39 10.08
C GLN A 89 1.50 -14.58 9.74
N PRO A 90 1.14 -15.42 8.75
CA PRO A 90 -0.24 -15.62 8.38
C PRO A 90 -1.03 -16.41 9.44
N GLU A 91 -2.30 -16.07 9.61
CA GLU A 91 -3.26 -16.87 10.37
C GLU A 91 -3.97 -17.87 9.45
N PHE A 92 -4.14 -19.10 9.93
CA PHE A 92 -4.72 -20.21 9.18
C PHE A 92 -6.13 -20.55 9.71
N THR A 93 -7.16 -20.13 8.98
CA THR A 93 -8.57 -20.18 9.41
C THR A 93 -9.22 -21.57 9.34
N GLY A 94 -8.59 -22.52 8.64
CA GLY A 94 -9.16 -23.82 8.28
C GLY A 94 -9.64 -23.92 6.83
N GLU A 95 -9.64 -22.81 6.09
CA GLU A 95 -10.02 -22.75 4.68
C GLU A 95 -8.82 -22.49 3.76
N THR A 96 -8.98 -22.73 2.45
CA THR A 96 -7.95 -22.30 1.47
C THR A 96 -8.25 -20.88 1.03
N GLU A 97 -7.32 -19.97 1.30
CA GLU A 97 -7.51 -18.54 1.14
C GLU A 97 -6.29 -17.87 0.53
N THR A 98 -6.46 -16.65 0.03
CA THR A 98 -5.35 -15.88 -0.54
C THR A 98 -5.02 -14.71 0.37
N LEU A 99 -3.84 -14.73 0.98
CA LEU A 99 -3.25 -13.57 1.62
C LEU A 99 -2.56 -12.72 0.56
N LYS A 100 -2.95 -11.45 0.46
CA LYS A 100 -2.35 -10.45 -0.41
C LYS A 100 -1.91 -9.25 0.42
N ILE A 101 -0.61 -9.02 0.44
CA ILE A 101 0.00 -7.86 1.07
C ILE A 101 0.30 -6.83 -0.01
N THR A 102 0.03 -5.57 0.27
CA THR A 102 0.44 -4.45 -0.57
C THR A 102 1.12 -3.40 0.29
N ILE A 103 2.29 -2.96 -0.14
CA ILE A 103 3.04 -1.87 0.50
C ILE A 103 3.07 -0.66 -0.42
N ALA A 104 2.97 0.54 0.14
CA ALA A 104 3.29 1.79 -0.51
C ALA A 104 4.75 2.15 -0.22
N CYS A 105 5.50 2.48 -1.27
CA CYS A 105 6.92 2.79 -1.24
C CYS A 105 7.14 4.22 -1.72
N GLU A 106 8.13 4.89 -1.15
CA GLU A 106 8.66 6.17 -1.60
C GLU A 106 10.15 6.04 -1.88
N LYS A 107 10.61 6.66 -2.97
CA LYS A 107 12.04 6.74 -3.26
C LYS A 107 12.78 7.50 -2.16
N ALA A 108 13.85 6.90 -1.65
CA ALA A 108 14.72 7.48 -0.63
C ALA A 108 15.71 8.52 -1.20
#